data_AF-A0A7X3XDV4-F1
#
_entry.id   AF-A0A7X3XDV4-F1
#
_cell.length_a   1.000
_cell.length_b   1.000
_cell.length_c   1.000
_cell.angle_alpha   90.00
_cell.angle_beta   90.00
_cell.angle_gamma   90.00
#
_symmetry.space_group_name_H-M   'P 1'
#
loop_
_entity.id
_entity.type
_entity.pdbx_description
1 polymer ?
#
loop_
_entity_poly.entity_id
_entity_poly.type
_entity_poly.pdbx_seq_one_letter_code
_entity_poly.pdbx_strand_id
1 'polypeptide(L)'
;MSDRLDQRQVTPPEMQVSPYPPPRARIADQPVHDGGKNFGRIARITGLMDDYTSSLRGQRIAGIPADHWIVFFKRHAEAKDPARILDRLTQELNNEDVPDDFAEVISRIIGWFR
;
A
#
# COMPACT_ATOMS: atom_id res chain seq x y z
N MET A 1 21.88 -14.60 31.05
CA MET A 1 20.53 -14.31 30.47
C MET A 1 20.21 -12.80 30.48
N SER A 2 21.22 -11.91 30.56
CA SER A 2 21.05 -10.45 30.71
C SER A 2 21.27 -9.64 29.43
N ASP A 3 21.74 -10.27 28.35
CA ASP A 3 22.35 -9.57 27.20
C ASP A 3 21.37 -9.27 26.03
N ARG A 4 20.17 -9.87 26.05
CA ARG A 4 19.19 -9.74 24.94
C ARG A 4 18.24 -8.55 25.05
N LEU A 5 18.10 -7.96 26.23
CA LEU A 5 17.18 -6.84 26.43
C LEU A 5 17.78 -5.51 25.92
N ASP A 6 19.10 -5.37 26.00
CA ASP A 6 19.83 -4.17 25.54
C ASP A 6 19.76 -3.97 24.02
N GLN A 7 19.46 -5.05 23.28
CA GLN A 7 19.32 -5.01 21.82
C GLN A 7 17.94 -4.53 21.34
N ARG A 8 16.97 -4.31 22.25
CA ARG A 8 15.60 -3.87 21.93
C ARG A 8 15.40 -2.36 22.09
N GLN A 9 16.50 -1.61 22.11
CA GLN A 9 16.48 -0.17 22.25
C GLN A 9 16.24 0.52 20.90
N VAL A 10 15.64 1.71 20.96
CA VAL A 10 15.38 2.58 19.83
C VAL A 10 15.94 3.95 20.16
N THR A 11 16.72 4.51 19.25
CA THR A 11 17.29 5.84 19.32
C THR A 11 16.36 6.82 18.60
N PRO A 12 15.77 7.81 19.30
CA PRO A 12 14.97 8.84 18.66
C PRO A 12 15.85 9.74 17.78
N PRO A 13 15.27 10.53 16.87
CA PRO A 13 16.02 11.50 16.09
C PRO A 13 16.73 12.52 17.00
N GLU A 14 17.98 12.87 16.67
CA GLU A 14 18.80 13.83 17.43
C GLU A 14 18.23 15.26 17.43
N MET A 15 17.37 15.56 16.47
CA MET A 15 16.73 16.87 16.32
C MET A 15 15.33 16.84 16.95
N GLN A 16 14.97 17.94 17.63
CA GLN A 16 13.60 18.15 18.08
C GLN A 16 12.66 18.31 16.88
N VAL A 17 11.72 17.38 16.73
CA VAL A 17 10.72 17.39 15.66
C VAL A 17 9.57 18.32 16.07
N SER A 18 9.62 19.58 15.61
CA SER A 18 8.55 20.59 15.75
C SER A 18 7.90 20.80 14.38
N PRO A 19 6.62 21.23 14.27
CA PRO A 19 5.78 20.95 13.10
C PRO A 19 6.48 21.27 11.78
N TYR A 20 6.63 20.22 10.97
CA TYR A 20 7.34 20.18 9.69
C TYR A 20 8.85 20.43 9.80
N PRO A 21 9.63 19.36 10.02
CA PRO A 21 11.08 19.46 10.00
C PRO A 21 11.57 19.82 8.57
N PRO A 22 12.79 20.36 8.43
CA PRO A 22 13.35 20.72 7.13
C PRO A 22 13.30 19.56 6.12
N PRO A 23 13.22 19.83 4.81
CA PRO A 23 13.32 18.79 3.81
C PRO A 23 14.56 17.91 4.04
N ARG A 24 14.38 16.58 4.01
CA ARG A 24 15.42 15.56 4.25
C ARG A 24 15.91 15.43 5.70
N ALA A 25 15.25 16.07 6.67
CA ALA A 25 15.54 15.84 8.08
C ALA A 25 15.35 14.35 8.45
N ARG A 26 16.30 13.81 9.21
CA ARG A 26 16.21 12.45 9.76
C ARG A 26 15.29 12.47 10.98
N ILE A 27 14.02 12.14 10.75
CA ILE A 27 12.96 12.21 11.77
C ILE A 27 12.47 10.83 12.22
N ALA A 28 12.99 9.78 11.60
CA ALA A 28 12.63 8.40 11.93
C ALA A 28 13.48 7.92 13.11
N ASP A 29 12.82 7.19 14.00
CA ASP A 29 13.46 6.38 15.03
C ASP A 29 14.38 5.32 14.40
N GLN A 30 15.48 5.00 15.08
CA GLN A 30 16.44 4.00 14.62
C GLN A 30 16.63 2.90 15.67
N PRO A 31 16.54 1.62 15.31
CA PRO A 31 16.82 0.53 16.24
C PRO A 31 18.31 0.48 16.53
N VAL A 32 18.68 0.22 17.79
CA VAL A 32 20.09 -0.02 18.16
C VAL A 32 20.61 -1.31 17.49
N HIS A 33 19.73 -2.29 17.29
CA HIS A 33 20.07 -3.54 16.61
C HIS A 33 18.91 -4.03 15.72
N ASP A 34 19.14 -4.09 14.42
CA ASP A 34 18.18 -4.60 13.43
C ASP A 34 18.83 -5.50 12.39
N GLY A 35 19.58 -6.51 12.86
CA GLY A 35 20.22 -7.49 11.97
C GLY A 35 19.23 -8.21 11.03
N GLY A 36 17.97 -8.33 11.43
CA GLY A 36 16.90 -8.93 10.63
C GLY A 36 16.21 -7.98 9.65
N LYS A 37 16.51 -6.67 9.68
CA LYS A 37 15.81 -5.64 8.88
C LYS A 37 14.29 -5.70 9.06
N ASN A 38 13.86 -5.79 10.31
CA ASN A 38 12.46 -5.93 10.72
C ASN A 38 11.94 -4.71 11.47
N PHE A 39 12.80 -3.77 11.87
CA PHE A 39 12.33 -2.56 12.53
C PHE A 39 11.38 -1.77 11.63
N GLY A 40 10.24 -1.36 12.18
CA GLY A 40 9.16 -0.70 11.44
C GLY A 40 8.32 -1.61 10.54
N ARG A 41 8.62 -2.91 10.42
CA ARG A 41 7.80 -3.86 9.66
C ARG A 41 6.72 -4.42 10.56
N ILE A 42 5.47 -4.37 10.09
CA ILE A 42 4.37 -5.08 10.73
C ILE A 42 4.60 -6.59 10.51
N ALA A 43 4.49 -7.37 11.59
CA ALA A 43 4.60 -8.82 11.51
C ALA A 43 3.49 -9.38 10.60
N ARG A 44 3.89 -10.11 9.55
CA ARG A 44 2.97 -10.74 8.59
C ARG A 44 2.56 -12.12 9.10
N ILE A 45 1.85 -12.14 10.22
CA ILE A 45 1.32 -13.37 10.80
C ILE A 45 0.00 -13.67 10.07
N THR A 46 -0.05 -14.80 9.36
CA THR A 46 -1.26 -15.29 8.70
C THR A 46 -2.41 -15.39 9.71
N GLY A 47 -3.60 -14.91 9.35
CA GLY A 47 -4.78 -14.91 10.20
C GLY A 47 -4.90 -13.73 11.17
N LEU A 48 -3.82 -13.03 11.52
CA LEU A 48 -3.90 -11.95 12.52
C LEU A 48 -4.54 -10.67 11.96
N MET A 49 -4.29 -10.38 10.67
CA MET A 49 -4.75 -9.14 10.01
C MET A 49 -5.65 -9.39 8.80
N ASP A 50 -6.06 -10.63 8.58
CA ASP A 50 -6.76 -11.03 7.36
C ASP A 50 -8.14 -10.38 7.30
N ASP A 51 -8.91 -10.45 8.39
CA ASP A 51 -10.24 -9.81 8.49
C ASP A 51 -10.15 -8.29 8.36
N TYR A 52 -9.19 -7.67 9.04
CA TYR A 52 -8.96 -6.22 8.96
C TYR A 52 -8.61 -5.81 7.53
N THR A 53 -7.67 -6.51 6.90
CA THR A 53 -7.26 -6.25 5.51
C THR A 53 -8.43 -6.47 4.54
N SER A 54 -9.22 -7.52 4.74
CA SER A 54 -10.41 -7.79 3.94
C SER A 54 -11.44 -6.66 4.05
N SER A 55 -11.68 -6.17 5.27
CA SER A 55 -12.60 -5.05 5.50
C SER A 55 -12.13 -3.77 4.80
N LEU A 56 -10.83 -3.47 4.85
CA LEU A 56 -10.25 -2.31 4.19
C LEU A 56 -10.35 -2.42 2.66
N ARG A 57 -10.14 -3.62 2.11
CA ARG A 57 -10.21 -3.89 0.68
C ARG A 57 -11.62 -3.71 0.11
N GLY A 58 -12.65 -3.92 0.92
CA GLY A 58 -14.05 -3.62 0.57
C GLY A 58 -14.44 -2.15 0.70
N GLN A 59 -13.66 -1.28 1.37
CA GLN A 59 -14.02 0.12 1.54
C GLN A 59 -14.04 0.87 0.20
N ARG A 60 -15.03 1.73 0.03
CA ARG A 60 -15.16 2.56 -1.17
C ARG A 60 -14.27 3.80 -1.06
N ILE A 61 -13.24 3.86 -1.90
CA ILE A 61 -12.39 5.04 -2.09
C ILE A 61 -12.94 5.80 -3.31
N ALA A 62 -13.43 7.01 -3.07
CA ALA A 62 -14.08 7.85 -4.07
C ALA A 62 -15.24 7.12 -4.81
N GLY A 63 -15.97 6.29 -4.06
CA GLY A 63 -17.12 5.52 -4.54
C GLY A 63 -16.79 4.15 -5.15
N ILE A 64 -15.50 3.79 -5.23
CA ILE A 64 -15.03 2.55 -5.87
C ILE A 64 -14.34 1.67 -4.80
N PRO A 65 -14.71 0.39 -4.65
CA PRO A 65 -14.02 -0.55 -3.75
C PRO A 65 -12.49 -0.53 -3.88
N ALA A 66 -11.78 -0.55 -2.75
CA ALA A 66 -10.32 -0.50 -2.72
C ALA A 66 -9.67 -1.67 -3.48
N ASP A 67 -10.30 -2.84 -3.52
CA ASP A 67 -9.86 -3.97 -4.36
C ASP A 67 -9.69 -3.60 -5.83
N HIS A 68 -10.62 -2.81 -6.38
CA HIS A 68 -10.56 -2.38 -7.77
C HIS A 68 -9.41 -1.43 -8.02
N TRP A 69 -9.16 -0.52 -7.08
CA TRP A 69 -8.00 0.35 -7.12
C TRP A 69 -6.69 -0.43 -7.05
N ILE A 70 -6.58 -1.43 -6.17
CA ILE A 70 -5.37 -2.26 -6.04
C ILE A 70 -5.07 -2.97 -7.37
N VAL A 71 -6.10 -3.55 -8.00
CA VAL A 71 -5.98 -4.23 -9.29
C VAL A 71 -5.54 -3.24 -10.38
N PHE A 72 -6.17 -2.06 -10.45
CA PHE A 72 -5.78 -1.01 -11.39
C PHE A 72 -4.33 -0.58 -11.22
N PHE A 73 -3.89 -0.24 -9.99
CA PHE A 73 -2.55 0.26 -9.74
C PHE A 73 -1.45 -0.78 -9.99
N LYS A 74 -1.68 -2.05 -9.63
CA LYS A 74 -0.74 -3.14 -9.96
C LYS A 74 -0.48 -3.21 -11.45
N ARG A 75 -1.55 -3.18 -12.25
CA ARG A 75 -1.48 -3.24 -13.71
C ARG A 75 -0.89 -1.97 -14.33
N HIS A 76 -1.17 -0.81 -13.76
CA HIS A 76 -0.55 0.46 -14.16
C HIS A 76 0.95 0.47 -13.89
N ALA A 77 1.42 -0.12 -12.79
CA ALA A 77 2.85 -0.21 -12.51
C ALA A 77 3.60 -1.11 -13.51
N GLU A 78 2.92 -2.11 -14.08
CA GLU A 78 3.49 -3.07 -15.04
C GLU A 78 3.45 -2.59 -16.50
N ALA A 79 2.52 -1.71 -16.86
CA ALA A 79 2.34 -1.21 -18.22
C ALA A 79 2.72 0.27 -18.37
N LYS A 80 3.65 0.57 -19.27
CA LYS A 80 4.09 1.95 -19.57
C LYS A 80 3.10 2.76 -20.42
N ASP A 81 2.03 2.14 -20.92
CA ASP A 81 1.09 2.75 -21.88
C ASP A 81 -0.37 2.61 -21.39
N PRO A 82 -1.03 3.73 -21.05
CA PRO A 82 -2.43 3.76 -20.62
C PRO A 82 -3.43 3.12 -21.59
N ALA A 83 -3.18 3.19 -22.90
CA ALA A 83 -4.10 2.63 -23.90
C ALA A 83 -4.07 1.08 -23.87
N ARG A 84 -2.89 0.48 -23.72
CA ARG A 84 -2.73 -0.97 -23.57
C ARG A 84 -3.31 -1.52 -22.29
N ILE A 85 -3.33 -0.73 -21.22
CA ILE A 85 -4.02 -1.08 -19.97
C ILE A 85 -5.52 -1.21 -20.24
N LEU A 86 -6.10 -0.24 -20.96
CA LEU A 86 -7.52 -0.22 -21.27
C LEU A 86 -7.95 -1.39 -22.18
N ASP A 87 -7.16 -1.70 -23.22
CA ASP A 87 -7.47 -2.80 -24.13
C ASP A 87 -7.41 -4.17 -23.43
N ARG A 88 -6.41 -4.40 -22.57
CA ARG A 88 -6.32 -5.65 -21.79
C ARG A 88 -7.43 -5.76 -20.74
N LEU A 89 -7.73 -4.68 -20.04
CA LEU A 89 -8.83 -4.66 -19.07
C LEU A 89 -10.16 -5.00 -19.75
N THR A 90 -10.40 -4.47 -20.96
CA THR A 90 -11.61 -4.73 -21.75
C THR A 90 -11.69 -6.19 -22.25
N GLN A 91 -10.55 -6.81 -22.61
CA GLN A 91 -10.52 -8.22 -23.00
C GLN A 91 -10.72 -9.20 -21.83
N GLU A 92 -10.17 -8.87 -20.65
CA GLU A 92 -10.30 -9.71 -19.45
C GLU A 92 -11.69 -9.58 -18.80
N LEU A 93 -12.30 -8.39 -18.86
CA LEU A 93 -13.70 -8.15 -18.45
C LEU A 93 -14.71 -9.02 -19.20
N ASN A 94 -14.37 -9.47 -20.41
CA ASN A 94 -15.22 -10.36 -21.20
C ASN A 94 -15.01 -11.85 -20.88
N ASN A 95 -14.00 -12.22 -20.08
CA ASN A 95 -13.57 -13.62 -19.94
C ASN A 95 -13.50 -14.18 -18.51
N GLU A 96 -13.51 -13.37 -17.44
CA GLU A 96 -13.53 -13.89 -16.05
C GLU A 96 -14.33 -12.99 -15.09
N ASP A 97 -14.58 -13.55 -13.89
CA ASP A 97 -15.31 -13.10 -12.69
C ASP A 97 -14.88 -11.71 -12.17
N VAL A 98 -14.95 -10.71 -13.04
CA VAL A 98 -14.77 -9.31 -12.73
C VAL A 98 -16.14 -8.78 -12.32
N PRO A 99 -16.27 -8.07 -11.19
CA PRO A 99 -17.55 -7.54 -10.77
C PRO A 99 -18.21 -6.71 -11.86
N ASP A 100 -19.51 -6.92 -12.09
CA ASP A 100 -20.28 -6.38 -13.21
C ASP A 100 -20.16 -4.86 -13.37
N ASP A 101 -19.82 -4.14 -12.29
CA ASP A 101 -19.68 -2.68 -12.25
C ASP A 101 -18.26 -2.18 -12.62
N PHE A 102 -17.29 -3.07 -12.80
CA PHE A 102 -15.88 -2.69 -12.96
C PHE A 102 -15.60 -1.89 -14.25
N ALA A 103 -16.34 -2.14 -15.33
CA ALA A 103 -16.23 -1.38 -16.58
C ALA A 103 -16.67 0.10 -16.40
N GLU A 104 -17.75 0.33 -15.63
CA GLU A 104 -18.22 1.66 -15.26
C GLU A 104 -17.19 2.37 -14.35
N VAL A 105 -16.64 1.62 -13.39
CA VAL A 105 -15.59 2.08 -12.48
C VAL A 105 -14.35 2.55 -13.25
N ILE A 106 -13.80 1.75 -14.17
CA ILE A 106 -12.62 2.12 -14.96
C ILE A 106 -12.88 3.37 -15.79
N SER A 107 -14.07 3.49 -16.40
CA SER A 107 -14.46 4.69 -17.15
C SER A 107 -14.45 5.95 -16.28
N ARG A 108 -14.93 5.85 -15.03
CA ARG A 108 -14.88 6.95 -14.05
C ARG A 108 -13.45 7.29 -13.64
N ILE A 109 -12.61 6.28 -13.40
CA ILE A 109 -11.20 6.45 -13.03
C ILE A 109 -10.46 7.21 -14.14
N ILE A 110 -10.61 6.77 -15.40
CA ILE A 110 -9.96 7.40 -16.55
C ILE A 110 -10.43 8.85 -16.72
N GLY A 111 -11.70 9.13 -16.46
CA GLY A 111 -12.26 10.48 -16.49
C GLY A 111 -11.59 11.46 -15.52
N TRP A 112 -10.94 10.99 -14.45
CA TRP A 112 -10.19 11.85 -13.51
C TRP A 112 -8.74 12.14 -13.93
N PHE A 113 -8.20 11.38 -14.88
CA PHE A 113 -6.82 11.54 -15.35
C PHE A 113 -6.70 12.24 -16.72
N ARG A 114 -7.84 12.62 -17.33
CA ARG A 114 -7.90 13.54 -18.48
C ARG A 114 -8.09 14.97 -18.00
#